data_AF-A0A379API7-F1
#
_entry.id   AF-A0A379API7-F1
#
_cell.length_a   1.000
_cell.length_b   1.000
_cell.length_c   1.000
_cell.angle_alpha   90.00
_cell.angle_beta   90.00
_cell.angle_gamma   90.00
#
_symmetry.space_group_name_H-M   'P 1'
#
loop_
_entity.id
_entity.type
_entity.pdbx_description
1 polymer ?
#
loop_
_entity_poly.entity_id
_entity_poly.type
_entity_poly.pdbx_seq_one_letter_code
_entity_poly.pdbx_strand_id
1 'polypeptide(L)'
;MSGKNWQSDRRFTENYLHYRSQKGYGLNRIKQELFQLKGISSEIVEDVLAEMDIDWFEIAHSVLRKKFPHYAQEQDFKMKQKIWRYMLSHGFQSEEFADLVGSGENEFY
;
A
#
# COMPACT_ATOMS: atom_id res chain seq x y z
N MET A 1 10.89 24.62 21.68
CA MET A 1 9.46 24.28 21.91
C MET A 1 8.98 23.30 20.83
N SER A 2 9.33 22.00 20.89
CA SER A 2 9.09 21.09 19.75
C SER A 2 8.47 19.74 20.09
N GLY A 3 8.44 19.31 21.36
CA GLY A 3 7.98 17.95 21.71
C GLY A 3 6.47 17.71 21.53
N LYS A 4 5.62 18.73 21.68
CA LYS A 4 4.16 18.58 21.61
C LYS A 4 3.64 18.39 20.18
N ASN A 5 4.30 19.01 19.18
CA ASN A 5 3.95 18.86 17.77
C ASN A 5 4.38 17.49 17.26
N TRP A 6 5.62 17.08 17.57
CA TRP A 6 6.15 15.76 17.23
C TRP A 6 5.23 14.62 17.69
N GLN A 7 4.84 14.62 18.97
CA GLN A 7 3.96 13.58 19.50
C GLN A 7 2.57 13.58 18.84
N SER A 8 2.06 14.75 18.44
CA SER A 8 0.79 14.86 17.73
C SER A 8 0.88 14.36 16.29
N ASP A 9 1.99 14.65 15.61
CA ASP A 9 2.22 14.24 14.23
C ASP A 9 2.49 12.74 14.13
N ARG A 10 3.15 12.16 15.13
CA ARG A 10 3.30 10.71 15.26
C ARG A 10 1.95 10.00 15.38
N ARG A 11 1.12 10.41 16.35
CA ARG A 11 -0.24 9.84 16.53
C ARG A 11 -1.11 10.02 15.29
N PHE A 12 -0.99 11.16 14.60
CA PHE A 12 -1.71 11.38 13.35
C PHE A 12 -1.25 10.39 12.28
N THR A 13 0.06 10.22 12.14
CA THR A 13 0.69 9.31 11.18
C THR A 13 0.27 7.85 11.41
N GLU A 14 0.31 7.37 12.66
CA GLU A 14 -0.15 6.03 13.06
C GLU A 14 -1.61 5.79 12.63
N ASN A 15 -2.50 6.70 13.04
CA ASN A 15 -3.93 6.58 12.72
C ASN A 15 -4.19 6.64 11.21
N TYR A 16 -3.46 7.48 10.49
CA TYR A 16 -3.64 7.64 9.05
C TYR A 16 -3.10 6.43 8.27
N LEU A 17 -1.94 5.89 8.65
CA LEU A 17 -1.41 4.64 8.09
C LEU A 17 -2.40 3.49 8.27
N HIS A 18 -2.91 3.31 9.48
CA HIS A 18 -3.92 2.29 9.77
C HIS A 18 -5.22 2.52 8.97
N TYR A 19 -5.74 3.74 8.94
CA TYR A 19 -6.95 4.07 8.19
C TYR A 19 -6.79 3.82 6.67
N ARG A 20 -5.67 4.23 6.08
CA ARG A 20 -5.48 4.13 4.62
C ARG A 20 -5.10 2.73 4.17
N SER A 21 -4.33 1.99 4.96
CA SER A 21 -4.06 0.57 4.70
C SER A 21 -5.35 -0.25 4.68
N GLN A 22 -6.27 -0.03 5.62
CA GLN A 22 -7.61 -0.64 5.61
C GLN A 22 -8.45 -0.28 4.37
N LYS A 23 -8.16 0.85 3.72
CA LYS A 23 -8.80 1.26 2.46
C LYS A 23 -8.11 0.69 1.21
N GLY A 24 -7.04 -0.09 1.37
CA GLY A 24 -6.34 -0.73 0.26
C GLY A 24 -5.36 0.18 -0.47
N TYR A 25 -4.75 1.14 0.24
CA TYR A 25 -3.68 1.95 -0.32
C TYR A 25 -2.33 1.44 0.15
N GLY A 26 -1.36 1.39 -0.77
CA GLY A 26 0.02 1.02 -0.48
C GLY A 26 0.81 2.19 0.11
N LEU A 27 1.95 1.85 0.70
CA LEU A 27 2.75 2.76 1.50
C LEU A 27 3.16 4.04 0.76
N ASN A 28 3.54 3.95 -0.53
CA ASN A 28 4.00 5.12 -1.28
C ASN A 28 2.91 6.19 -1.41
N ARG A 29 1.66 5.75 -1.59
CA ARG A 29 0.52 6.67 -1.68
C ARG A 29 0.27 7.33 -0.34
N ILE A 30 0.35 6.57 0.75
CA ILE A 30 0.12 7.09 2.10
C ILE A 30 1.21 8.10 2.48
N LYS A 31 2.49 7.82 2.18
CA LYS A 31 3.60 8.76 2.37
C LYS A 31 3.35 10.10 1.67
N GLN A 32 2.93 10.05 0.40
CA GLN A 32 2.60 11.26 -0.37
C GLN A 32 1.44 12.04 0.26
N GLU A 33 0.37 11.36 0.67
CA GLU A 33 -0.80 12.00 1.27
C GLU A 33 -0.45 12.65 2.63
N LEU A 34 0.33 11.97 3.48
CA LEU A 34 0.79 12.50 4.77
C LEU A 34 1.62 13.78 4.61
N PHE A 35 2.53 13.78 3.64
CA PHE A 35 3.31 14.96 3.30
C PHE A 35 2.41 16.11 2.80
N GLN A 36 1.46 15.84 1.90
CA GLN A 36 0.57 16.86 1.36
C GLN A 36 -0.40 17.44 2.40
N LEU A 37 -0.91 16.61 3.33
CA LEU A 37 -1.93 17.01 4.30
C LEU A 37 -1.35 17.85 5.44
N LYS A 38 -0.20 17.45 5.98
CA LYS A 38 0.39 18.08 7.20
C LYS A 38 1.89 18.32 7.12
N GLY A 39 2.54 18.05 5.99
CA GLY A 39 3.99 18.18 5.86
C GLY A 39 4.76 17.15 6.69
N ILE A 40 4.16 15.99 6.98
CA ILE A 40 4.82 14.93 7.74
C ILE A 40 6.06 14.45 6.97
N SER A 41 7.22 14.49 7.62
CA SER A 41 8.49 14.04 7.02
C SER A 41 8.53 12.52 6.86
N SER A 42 9.33 12.03 5.92
CA SER A 42 9.55 10.59 5.75
C SER A 42 10.12 9.93 7.01
N GLU A 43 10.96 10.66 7.76
CA GLU A 43 11.53 10.20 9.03
C GLU A 43 10.44 9.83 10.05
N ILE A 44 9.43 10.69 10.26
CA ILE A 44 8.30 10.38 11.15
C ILE A 44 7.55 9.13 10.68
N VAL A 45 7.34 9.01 9.36
CA VAL A 45 6.63 7.86 8.81
C VAL A 45 7.44 6.58 9.03
N GLU A 46 8.75 6.62 8.82
CA GLU A 46 9.64 5.47 9.02
C GLU A 46 9.72 5.06 10.49
N ASP A 47 9.83 6.02 11.41
CA ASP A 47 9.79 5.75 12.86
C ASP A 47 8.48 5.08 13.29
N VAL A 48 7.35 5.50 12.72
CA VAL A 48 6.05 4.89 13.00
C VAL A 48 5.95 3.51 12.38
N LEU A 49 6.38 3.34 11.13
CA LEU A 49 6.36 2.05 10.45
C LEU A 49 7.22 1.00 11.15
N ALA A 50 8.35 1.39 11.73
CA ALA A 50 9.21 0.47 12.48
C ALA A 50 8.51 -0.16 13.70
N GLU A 51 7.45 0.48 14.22
CA GLU A 51 6.64 -0.03 15.32
C GLU A 51 5.32 -0.67 14.88
N MET A 52 4.97 -0.56 13.60
CA MET A 52 3.74 -1.11 13.05
C MET A 52 4.04 -2.37 12.23
N ASP A 53 3.29 -3.43 12.49
CA ASP A 53 3.34 -4.66 11.71
C ASP A 53 2.22 -4.64 10.64
N ILE A 54 2.46 -3.90 9.56
CA ILE A 54 1.53 -3.84 8.42
C ILE A 54 2.03 -4.78 7.33
N ASP A 55 1.23 -5.82 7.06
CA ASP A 55 1.45 -6.70 5.92
C ASP A 55 0.93 -6.04 4.62
N TRP A 56 1.83 -5.36 3.91
CA TRP A 56 1.52 -4.69 2.65
C TRP A 56 1.20 -5.66 1.51
N PHE A 57 1.78 -6.86 1.54
CA PHE A 57 1.50 -7.91 0.57
C PHE A 57 0.06 -8.39 0.69
N GLU A 58 -0.43 -8.67 1.91
CA GLU A 58 -1.81 -9.09 2.12
C GLU A 58 -2.82 -8.01 1.71
N ILE A 59 -2.50 -6.74 1.95
CA ILE A 59 -3.32 -5.62 1.49
C ILE A 59 -3.34 -5.56 -0.05
N ALA A 60 -2.18 -5.64 -0.69
CA ALA A 60 -2.06 -5.63 -2.15
C ALA A 60 -2.84 -6.79 -2.77
N HIS A 61 -2.71 -8.00 -2.22
CA HIS A 61 -3.41 -9.19 -2.64
C HIS A 61 -4.93 -9.05 -2.47
N SER A 62 -5.41 -8.51 -1.34
CA SER A 62 -6.83 -8.19 -1.12
C SER A 62 -7.39 -7.23 -2.18
N VAL A 63 -6.62 -6.19 -2.53
CA VAL A 63 -6.99 -5.23 -3.57
C VAL A 63 -7.03 -5.87 -4.94
N LEU A 64 -6.03 -6.70 -5.29
CA LEU A 64 -5.99 -7.45 -6.55
C LEU A 64 -7.20 -8.38 -6.68
N ARG A 65 -7.45 -9.25 -5.70
CA ARG A 65 -8.58 -10.19 -5.70
C ARG A 65 -9.92 -9.48 -5.92
N LYS A 66 -10.14 -8.38 -5.20
CA LYS A 66 -11.40 -7.61 -5.29
C LYS A 66 -11.55 -6.90 -6.63
N LYS A 67 -10.48 -6.33 -7.17
CA LYS A 67 -10.55 -5.48 -8.37
C LYS A 67 -10.43 -6.26 -9.68
N PHE A 68 -9.66 -7.34 -9.67
CA PHE A 68 -9.29 -8.13 -10.83
C PHE A 68 -9.44 -9.63 -10.52
N PRO A 69 -10.66 -10.19 -10.44
CA PRO A 69 -10.88 -11.56 -9.96
C PRO A 69 -10.08 -12.67 -10.68
N HIS A 70 -9.62 -12.43 -11.91
CA HIS A 70 -8.84 -13.38 -12.70
C HIS A 70 -7.34 -13.05 -12.77
N TYR A 71 -6.82 -12.18 -11.89
CA TYR A 71 -5.45 -11.66 -11.98
C TYR A 71 -4.36 -12.75 -12.02
N ALA A 72 -4.61 -13.91 -11.40
CA ALA A 72 -3.67 -15.03 -11.32
C ALA A 72 -3.63 -15.88 -12.60
N GLN A 73 -4.68 -15.87 -13.41
CA GLN A 73 -4.72 -16.62 -14.69
C GLN A 73 -3.73 -16.03 -15.70
N GLU A 74 -3.40 -16.76 -16.76
CA GLU A 74 -2.60 -16.20 -17.85
C GLU A 74 -3.24 -14.92 -18.40
N GLN A 75 -2.52 -13.80 -18.28
CA GLN A 75 -2.99 -12.49 -18.69
C GLN A 75 -2.30 -12.07 -19.99
N ASP A 76 -3.07 -11.50 -20.92
CA ASP A 76 -2.48 -10.79 -22.05
C ASP A 76 -1.65 -9.58 -21.59
N PHE A 77 -0.73 -9.11 -22.45
CA PHE A 77 0.16 -7.99 -22.14
C PHE A 77 -0.59 -6.73 -21.69
N LYS A 78 -1.73 -6.44 -22.33
CA LYS A 78 -2.52 -5.22 -22.07
C LYS A 78 -3.17 -5.29 -20.69
N MET A 79 -3.67 -6.44 -20.28
CA MET A 79 -4.26 -6.67 -18.97
C MET A 79 -3.19 -6.65 -17.87
N LYS A 80 -2.03 -7.29 -18.09
CA LYS A 80 -0.89 -7.17 -17.17
C LYS A 80 -0.52 -5.71 -16.93
N GLN A 81 -0.35 -4.93 -17.99
CA GLN A 81 -0.03 -3.51 -17.89
C GLN A 81 -1.13 -2.71 -17.15
N LYS A 82 -2.41 -3.04 -17.38
CA LYS A 82 -3.52 -2.41 -16.68
C LYS A 82 -3.48 -2.67 -15.16
N ILE A 83 -3.25 -3.92 -14.76
CA ILE A 83 -3.15 -4.32 -13.35
C ILE A 83 -1.95 -3.61 -12.70
N TRP A 84 -0.78 -3.66 -13.34
CA TRP A 84 0.44 -2.99 -12.85
C TRP A 84 0.23 -1.49 -12.64
N ARG A 85 -0.33 -0.79 -13.64
CA ARG A 85 -0.62 0.65 -13.52
C ARG A 85 -1.57 0.94 -12.38
N TYR A 86 -2.59 0.11 -12.19
CA TYR A 86 -3.54 0.29 -11.10
C TYR A 86 -2.86 0.14 -9.73
N MET A 87 -2.09 -0.93 -9.52
CA MET A 87 -1.41 -1.20 -8.25
C MET A 87 -0.37 -0.13 -7.91
N LEU A 88 0.48 0.24 -8.87
CA LEU A 88 1.47 1.32 -8.68
C LEU A 88 0.78 2.66 -8.39
N SER A 89 -0.34 2.96 -9.06
CA SER A 89 -1.11 4.18 -8.79
C SER A 89 -1.79 4.19 -7.41
N HIS A 90 -2.09 3.00 -6.88
CA HIS A 90 -2.59 2.81 -5.51
C HIS A 90 -1.49 2.83 -4.45
N GLY A 91 -0.22 2.97 -4.87
CA GLY A 91 0.92 3.17 -3.98
C GLY A 91 1.64 1.90 -3.57
N PHE A 92 1.31 0.75 -4.17
CA PHE A 92 2.01 -0.50 -3.92
C PHE A 92 3.37 -0.51 -4.61
N GLN A 93 4.33 -1.17 -3.99
CA GLN A 93 5.61 -1.53 -4.60
C GLN A 93 5.46 -2.81 -5.44
N SER A 94 6.32 -3.00 -6.43
CA SER A 94 6.23 -4.16 -7.31
C SER A 94 6.36 -5.48 -6.55
N GLU A 95 7.25 -5.54 -5.56
CA GLU A 95 7.53 -6.71 -4.74
C GLU A 95 6.29 -7.20 -3.98
N GLU A 96 5.32 -6.32 -3.72
CA GLU A 96 4.10 -6.64 -2.97
C GLU A 96 3.04 -7.36 -3.83
N PHE A 97 3.16 -7.36 -5.16
CA PHE A 97 2.10 -7.89 -6.03
C PHE A 97 2.57 -8.52 -7.36
N ALA A 98 3.80 -8.30 -7.80
CA ALA A 98 4.26 -8.69 -9.13
C ALA A 98 4.14 -10.20 -9.35
N ASP A 99 4.53 -11.00 -8.36
CA ASP A 99 4.54 -12.47 -8.43
C ASP A 99 3.12 -13.07 -8.47
N LEU A 100 2.10 -12.30 -8.08
CA LEU A 100 0.70 -12.72 -8.11
C LEU A 100 0.09 -12.58 -9.52
N VAL A 101 0.60 -11.68 -10.35
CA VAL A 101 -0.06 -11.28 -11.61
C VAL A 101 0.33 -12.21 -12.76
N GLY A 102 -0.60 -13.09 -13.13
CA GLY A 102 -0.41 -14.06 -14.19
C GLY A 102 0.58 -15.16 -13.85
N SER A 103 0.65 -15.55 -12.57
CA SER A 103 1.42 -16.69 -12.07
C SER A 103 0.95 -18.03 -12.66
N GLY A 104 -0.28 -18.09 -13.18
CA GLY A 104 -0.88 -19.34 -13.67
C GLY A 104 -1.32 -20.28 -12.55
N GLU A 105 -1.05 -19.95 -11.29
CA GLU A 105 -1.48 -20.71 -10.13
C GLU A 105 -2.91 -20.32 -9.77
N ASN A 106 -3.83 -21.26 -9.93
CA ASN A 106 -5.18 -21.15 -9.42
C ASN A 106 -5.09 -21.32 -7.89
N GLU A 107 -5.01 -20.22 -7.14
CA GLU A 107 -5.27 -20.24 -5.70
C GLU A 107 -6.78 -20.50 -5.48
N PHE A 108 -7.19 -21.75 -5.69
CA PHE A 108 -8.37 -22.31 -5.04
C PHE A 108 -7.90 -22.85 -3.68
N TYR A 109 -8.02 -22.02 -2.66
CA TYR A 109 -8.12 -22.47 -1.27
C TYR A 109 -9.45 -21.97 -0.68
#